data_AF-A0A7S0L492-F1
#
_entry.id   AF-A0A7S0L492-F1
#
_cell.length_a   1.000
_cell.length_b   1.000
_cell.length_c   1.000
_cell.angle_alpha   90.00
_cell.angle_beta   90.00
_cell.angle_gamma   90.00
#
_symmetry.space_group_name_H-M   'P 1'
#
loop_
_entity.id
_entity.type
_entity.pdbx_description
1 polymer ?
#
loop_
_entity_poly.entity_id
_entity_poly.type
_entity_poly.pdbx_seq_one_letter_code
_entity_poly.pdbx_strand_id
1 'polypeptide(L)'
;KAHQHLAVVGMLSVDALQRLDDGIAALLSSYSRLLRTATISDELGQRSARFSSSVLTAHLLHSADSLLQLAEGVARDALLGDQAAINKAVRTVRENQLQQARDGEHSMRSMQQEMRNALRDLEASYYSSRYK
;
A
#
# COMPACT_ATOMS: atom_id res chain seq x y z
N LYS A 1 14.46 5.28 4.74
CA LYS A 1 13.71 4.32 3.89
C LYS A 1 12.18 4.48 3.94
N ALA A 2 11.53 4.69 5.10
CA ALA A 2 10.07 4.94 5.15
C ALA A 2 9.63 6.23 4.42
N HIS A 3 10.44 7.30 4.44
CA HIS A 3 10.14 8.54 3.70
C HIS A 3 10.24 8.40 2.18
N GLN A 4 11.05 7.47 1.66
CA GLN A 4 11.11 7.22 0.21
C GLN A 4 9.87 6.49 -0.30
N HIS A 5 9.30 5.56 0.49
CA HIS A 5 8.09 4.85 0.09
C HIS A 5 6.85 5.75 0.12
N LEU A 6 6.74 6.64 1.11
CA LEU A 6 5.65 7.62 1.18
C LEU A 6 5.73 8.67 0.06
N ALA A 7 6.95 9.10 -0.29
CA ALA A 7 7.18 10.03 -1.40
C ALA A 7 6.91 9.38 -2.77
N VAL A 8 7.24 8.10 -2.94
CA VAL A 8 6.95 7.34 -4.18
C VAL A 8 5.45 7.12 -4.33
N VAL A 9 4.74 6.74 -3.27
CA VAL A 9 3.26 6.61 -3.29
C VAL A 9 2.59 7.97 -3.53
N GLY A 10 3.13 9.05 -2.97
CA GLY A 10 2.67 10.42 -3.21
C GLY A 10 2.98 10.96 -4.62
N MET A 11 4.09 10.57 -5.25
CA MET A 11 4.37 10.90 -6.66
C MET A 11 3.52 10.07 -7.62
N LEU A 12 3.32 8.78 -7.33
CA LEU A 12 2.43 7.90 -8.10
C LEU A 12 0.99 8.40 -8.08
N SER A 13 0.51 8.95 -6.96
CA SER A 13 -0.84 9.52 -6.89
C SER A 13 -0.97 10.82 -7.71
N VAL A 14 0.06 11.67 -7.75
CA VAL A 14 0.04 12.91 -8.54
C VAL A 14 0.08 12.61 -10.05
N ASP A 15 0.94 11.71 -10.51
CA ASP A 15 0.98 11.29 -11.92
C ASP A 15 -0.32 10.59 -12.34
N ALA A 16 -0.91 9.77 -11.46
CA ALA A 16 -2.20 9.12 -11.73
C ALA A 16 -3.35 10.13 -11.83
N LEU A 17 -3.36 11.15 -10.97
CA LEU A 17 -4.35 12.24 -11.02
C LEU A 17 -4.21 13.05 -12.31
N GLN A 18 -2.99 13.36 -12.73
CA GLN A 18 -2.77 14.11 -13.95
C GLN A 18 -3.18 13.31 -15.19
N ARG A 19 -2.87 12.00 -15.24
CA ARG A 19 -3.33 11.11 -16.31
C ARG A 19 -4.85 10.91 -16.32
N LEU A 20 -5.50 10.95 -15.15
CA LEU A 20 -6.95 10.94 -15.03
C LEU A 20 -7.55 12.20 -15.64
N ASP A 21 -7.04 13.38 -15.27
CA ASP A 21 -7.51 14.67 -15.78
C ASP A 21 -7.34 14.75 -17.31
N ASP A 22 -6.19 14.34 -17.83
CA ASP A 22 -5.91 14.29 -19.26
C ASP A 22 -6.87 13.32 -19.99
N GLY A 23 -7.13 12.15 -19.41
CA GLY A 23 -8.05 11.16 -19.95
C GLY A 23 -9.50 11.64 -19.99
N ILE A 24 -9.97 12.30 -18.93
CA ILE A 24 -11.31 12.91 -18.85
C ILE A 24 -11.44 14.04 -19.88
N ALA A 25 -10.44 14.91 -19.98
CA ALA A 25 -10.42 16.00 -20.95
C ALA A 25 -10.48 15.48 -22.41
N ALA A 26 -9.72 14.43 -22.71
CA ALA A 26 -9.72 13.79 -24.03
C ALA A 26 -11.07 13.14 -24.37
N LEU A 27 -11.69 12.46 -23.39
CA LEU A 27 -13.02 11.84 -23.53
C LEU A 27 -14.09 12.89 -23.81
N LEU A 28 -14.16 13.95 -22.99
CA LEU A 28 -15.13 15.04 -23.13
C LEU A 28 -14.97 15.80 -24.44
N SER A 29 -13.72 16.08 -24.84
CA SER A 29 -13.41 16.72 -26.11
C SER A 29 -13.90 15.89 -27.30
N SER A 30 -13.66 14.57 -27.26
CA SER A 30 -14.08 13.64 -28.32
C SER A 30 -15.61 13.52 -28.41
N TYR A 31 -16.29 13.45 -27.27
CA TYR A 31 -17.76 13.43 -27.19
C TYR A 31 -18.39 14.73 -27.71
N SER A 32 -17.84 15.89 -27.31
CA SER A 32 -18.29 17.21 -27.80
C SER A 32 -18.17 17.34 -29.31
N ARG A 33 -17.06 16.86 -29.89
CA ARG A 33 -16.86 16.81 -31.35
C ARG A 33 -17.83 15.83 -32.02
N LEU A 34 -18.11 14.68 -31.40
CA LEU A 34 -19.06 13.69 -31.91
C LEU A 34 -20.46 14.29 -32.04
N LEU A 35 -20.94 14.97 -30.98
CA LEU A 35 -22.22 15.66 -30.98
C LEU A 35 -22.30 16.70 -32.12
N ARG A 36 -21.24 17.49 -32.33
CA ARG A 36 -21.19 18.45 -33.44
C ARG A 36 -21.26 17.76 -34.81
N THR A 37 -20.54 16.65 -35.01
CA THR A 37 -20.59 15.90 -36.28
C THR A 37 -21.96 15.28 -36.55
N ALA A 38 -22.71 14.92 -35.51
CA ALA A 38 -24.06 14.36 -35.63
C ALA A 38 -25.11 15.39 -36.09
N THR A 39 -24.84 16.69 -35.94
CA THR A 39 -25.77 17.77 -36.36
C THR A 39 -25.66 18.16 -37.85
N ILE A 40 -24.68 17.61 -38.58
CA ILE A 40 -24.44 17.92 -39.99
C ILE A 40 -25.52 17.24 -40.86
N SER A 41 -26.41 18.04 -41.44
CA SER A 41 -27.55 17.54 -42.25
C SER A 41 -27.27 17.49 -43.76
N ASP A 42 -26.22 18.17 -44.24
CA ASP A 42 -25.92 18.34 -45.67
C ASP A 42 -25.37 17.05 -46.33
N GLU A 43 -25.89 16.65 -47.51
CA GLU A 43 -25.59 15.35 -48.16
C GLU A 43 -24.10 15.15 -48.51
N LEU A 44 -23.42 16.20 -48.98
CA LEU A 44 -21.98 16.19 -49.24
C LEU A 44 -21.15 16.11 -47.95
N GLY A 45 -21.66 16.67 -46.85
CA GLY A 45 -21.05 16.62 -45.52
C GLY A 45 -21.19 15.27 -44.83
N GLN A 46 -22.24 14.49 -45.15
CA GLN A 46 -22.54 13.23 -44.44
C GLN A 46 -21.45 12.16 -44.55
N ARG A 47 -20.78 12.03 -45.71
CA ARG A 47 -19.68 11.04 -45.87
C ARG A 47 -18.49 11.37 -44.98
N SER A 48 -18.09 12.64 -44.94
CA SER A 48 -17.00 13.13 -44.07
C SER A 48 -17.39 13.08 -42.59
N ALA A 49 -18.65 13.40 -42.28
CA ALA A 49 -19.21 13.32 -40.93
C ALA A 49 -19.24 11.88 -40.39
N ARG A 50 -19.61 10.89 -41.21
CA ARG A 50 -19.59 9.46 -40.82
C ARG A 50 -18.18 8.96 -40.53
N PHE A 51 -17.21 9.29 -41.39
CA PHE A 51 -15.80 8.94 -41.13
C PHE A 51 -15.28 9.61 -39.85
N SER A 52 -15.53 10.92 -39.70
CA SER A 52 -15.14 11.68 -38.51
C SER A 52 -15.79 11.13 -37.23
N SER A 53 -17.07 10.76 -37.30
CA SER A 53 -17.80 10.16 -36.18
C SER A 53 -17.21 8.82 -35.77
N SER A 54 -16.81 7.97 -36.73
CA SER A 54 -16.13 6.70 -36.45
C SER A 54 -14.81 6.92 -35.73
N VAL A 55 -13.97 7.85 -36.23
CA VAL A 55 -12.69 8.20 -35.60
C VAL A 55 -12.89 8.77 -34.20
N LEU A 56 -13.87 9.65 -34.00
CA LEU A 56 -14.18 10.24 -32.69
C LEU A 56 -14.70 9.20 -31.70
N THR A 57 -15.51 8.25 -32.17
CA THR A 57 -15.99 7.13 -31.35
C THR A 57 -14.84 6.22 -30.94
N ALA A 58 -13.92 5.89 -31.86
CA ALA A 58 -12.73 5.10 -31.55
C ALA A 58 -11.83 5.81 -30.53
N HIS A 59 -11.64 7.12 -30.67
CA HIS A 59 -10.87 7.92 -29.73
C HIS A 59 -11.55 7.99 -28.34
N LEU A 60 -12.87 8.12 -28.30
CA LEU A 60 -13.65 8.07 -27.06
C LEU A 60 -13.50 6.71 -26.36
N LEU A 61 -13.62 5.60 -27.12
CA LEU A 61 -13.42 4.25 -26.59
C LEU A 61 -12.01 4.07 -26.02
N HIS A 62 -11.00 4.59 -26.72
CA HIS A 62 -9.61 4.52 -26.28
C HIS A 62 -9.35 5.32 -25.00
N SER A 63 -9.91 6.53 -24.89
CA SER A 63 -9.82 7.33 -23.65
C SER A 63 -10.53 6.63 -22.49
N ALA A 64 -11.70 6.02 -22.72
CA ALA A 64 -12.41 5.24 -21.71
C ALA A 64 -11.62 4.01 -21.24
N ASP A 65 -11.03 3.25 -22.17
CA ASP A 65 -10.17 2.12 -21.86
C ASP A 65 -8.93 2.54 -21.06
N SER A 66 -8.30 3.65 -21.43
CA SER A 66 -7.16 4.22 -20.69
C SER A 66 -7.53 4.60 -19.26
N LEU A 67 -8.73 5.13 -19.04
CA LEU A 67 -9.24 5.44 -17.69
C LEU A 67 -9.51 4.16 -16.88
N LEU A 68 -10.03 3.10 -17.49
CA LEU A 68 -10.24 1.81 -16.83
C LEU A 68 -8.92 1.16 -16.39
N GLN A 69 -7.90 1.20 -17.26
CA GLN A 69 -6.56 0.70 -16.92
C GLN A 69 -5.92 1.48 -15.76
N LEU A 70 -6.11 2.81 -15.73
CA LEU A 70 -5.69 3.64 -14.60
C LEU A 70 -6.40 3.25 -13.30
N ALA A 71 -7.72 3.06 -13.34
CA ALA A 71 -8.50 2.65 -12.18
C ALA A 71 -8.06 1.27 -11.65
N GLU A 72 -7.77 0.32 -12.55
CA GLU A 72 -7.23 -0.99 -12.18
C GLU A 72 -5.86 -0.87 -11.51
N GLY A 73 -4.97 -0.03 -12.05
CA GLY A 73 -3.66 0.25 -11.47
C GLY A 73 -3.76 0.80 -10.05
N VAL A 74 -4.62 1.80 -9.83
CA VAL A 74 -4.88 2.39 -8.51
C VAL A 74 -5.40 1.34 -7.52
N ALA A 75 -6.32 0.47 -7.94
CA ALA A 75 -6.85 -0.60 -7.08
C ALA A 75 -5.76 -1.62 -6.68
N ARG A 76 -4.88 -2.01 -7.62
CA ARG A 76 -3.74 -2.90 -7.33
C ARG A 76 -2.76 -2.26 -6.36
N ASP A 77 -2.43 -0.99 -6.56
CA ASP A 77 -1.48 -0.27 -5.71
C ASP A 77 -2.01 -0.10 -4.28
N ALA A 78 -3.31 0.20 -4.13
CA ALA A 78 -3.96 0.27 -2.82
C ALA A 78 -3.88 -1.08 -2.07
N LEU A 79 -4.15 -2.19 -2.76
CA LEU A 79 -4.12 -3.53 -2.18
C LEU A 79 -2.70 -3.94 -1.75
N LEU A 80 -1.69 -3.64 -2.58
CA LEU A 80 -0.28 -3.93 -2.27
C LEU A 80 0.26 -3.03 -1.15
N GLY A 81 -0.16 -1.76 -1.12
CA GLY A 81 0.21 -0.81 -0.07
C GLY A 81 -0.20 -1.29 1.32
N ASP A 82 -1.41 -1.83 1.45
CA ASP A 82 -1.92 -2.37 2.71
C ASP A 82 -1.13 -3.61 3.17
N GLN A 83 -0.85 -4.54 2.25
CA GLN A 83 -0.01 -5.71 2.55
C GLN A 83 1.41 -5.33 3.02
N ALA A 84 2.03 -4.33 2.38
CA ALA A 84 3.36 -3.87 2.78
C ALA A 84 3.35 -3.26 4.20
N ALA A 85 2.31 -2.50 4.54
CA ALA A 85 2.14 -1.93 5.87
C ALA A 85 1.93 -3.01 6.94
N ILE A 86 1.05 -3.99 6.67
CA ILE A 86 0.79 -5.13 7.54
C ILE A 86 2.07 -5.93 7.77
N ASN A 87 2.81 -6.26 6.71
CA ASN A 87 4.06 -7.02 6.82
C ASN A 87 5.10 -6.29 7.69
N LYS A 88 5.18 -4.96 7.60
CA LYS A 88 6.05 -4.16 8.45
C LYS A 88 5.61 -4.22 9.91
N ALA A 89 4.32 -4.06 10.20
CA ALA A 89 3.78 -4.14 11.55
C ALA A 89 4.04 -5.52 12.18
N VAL A 90 3.80 -6.60 11.41
CA VAL A 90 4.08 -7.98 11.84
C VAL A 90 5.55 -8.17 12.19
N ARG A 91 6.48 -7.65 11.37
CA ARG A 91 7.92 -7.72 11.66
C ARG A 91 8.28 -7.01 12.96
N THR A 92 7.77 -5.79 13.17
CA THR A 92 8.02 -5.03 14.40
C THR A 92 7.47 -5.74 15.64
N VAL A 93 6.25 -6.27 15.57
CA VAL A 93 5.67 -7.05 16.68
C VAL A 93 6.52 -8.29 16.98
N ARG A 94 6.95 -9.02 15.94
CA ARG A 94 7.81 -10.19 16.09
C ARG A 94 9.15 -9.85 16.76
N GLU A 95 9.79 -8.77 16.33
CA GLU A 95 11.06 -8.30 16.92
C GLU A 95 10.88 -7.95 18.40
N ASN A 96 9.81 -7.24 18.75
CA ASN A 96 9.50 -6.90 20.14
C ASN A 96 9.24 -8.17 20.98
N GLN A 97 8.49 -9.14 20.47
CA GLN A 97 8.24 -10.40 21.16
C GLN A 97 9.52 -11.20 21.39
N LEU A 98 10.42 -11.24 20.40
CA LEU A 98 11.71 -11.89 20.54
C LEU A 98 12.58 -11.20 21.60
N GLN A 99 12.54 -9.87 21.66
CA GLN A 99 13.26 -9.13 22.69
C GLN A 99 12.69 -9.41 24.08
N GLN A 100 11.36 -9.35 24.23
CA GLN A 100 10.69 -9.69 25.49
C GLN A 100 10.99 -11.12 25.96
N ALA A 101 11.04 -12.08 25.02
CA ALA A 101 11.39 -13.46 25.34
C ALA A 101 12.84 -13.56 25.88
N ARG A 102 13.79 -12.85 25.25
CA ARG A 102 15.19 -12.81 25.71
C ARG A 102 15.33 -12.16 27.07
N ASP A 103 14.65 -11.05 27.29
CA ASP A 103 14.68 -10.34 28.58
C ASP A 103 14.06 -11.20 29.68
N GLY A 104 12.95 -11.90 29.36
CA GLY A 104 12.33 -12.88 30.24
C GLY A 104 13.25 -14.05 30.59
N GLU A 105 13.96 -14.63 29.60
CA GLU A 105 14.96 -15.68 29.85
C GLU A 105 16.09 -15.18 30.74
N HIS A 106 16.59 -13.97 30.52
CA HIS A 106 17.65 -13.39 31.34
C HIS A 106 17.17 -13.18 32.78
N SER A 107 15.96 -12.63 32.97
CA SER A 107 15.37 -12.44 34.29
C SER A 107 15.20 -13.77 35.02
N MET A 108 14.71 -14.80 34.34
CA MET A 108 14.54 -16.14 34.89
C MET A 108 15.88 -16.76 35.34
N ARG A 109 16.94 -16.59 34.53
CA ARG A 109 18.28 -17.05 34.91
C ARG A 109 18.83 -16.30 36.13
N SER A 110 18.59 -14.99 36.24
CA SER A 110 18.99 -14.21 37.42
C SER A 110 18.28 -14.71 38.67
N MET A 111 16.96 -14.87 38.61
CA MET A 111 16.17 -15.39 39.74
C MET A 111 16.63 -16.80 40.14
N GLN A 112 16.93 -17.66 39.17
CA GLN A 112 17.45 -19.01 39.46
C GLN A 112 18.80 -18.94 40.20
N GLN A 113 19.68 -18.02 39.83
CA GLN A 113 20.96 -17.83 40.49
C GLN A 113 20.79 -17.28 41.92
N GLU A 114 19.90 -16.30 42.11
CA GLU A 114 19.58 -15.73 43.42
C GLU A 114 18.98 -16.79 44.35
N MET A 115 18.03 -17.60 43.87
CA MET A 115 17.47 -18.72 44.63
C MET A 115 18.54 -19.75 45.02
N ARG A 116 19.46 -20.08 44.11
CA ARG A 116 20.57 -20.99 44.41
C ARG A 116 21.48 -20.45 45.50
N ASN A 117 21.78 -19.16 45.47
CA ASN A 117 22.60 -18.52 46.49
C ASN A 117 21.88 -18.52 47.85
N ALA A 118 20.60 -18.12 47.88
CA ALA A 118 19.80 -18.12 49.10
C ALA A 118 19.67 -19.51 49.74
N LEU A 119 19.47 -20.56 48.94
CA LEU A 119 19.47 -21.94 49.42
C LEU A 119 20.82 -22.35 50.02
N ARG A 120 21.93 -21.94 49.39
CA ARG A 120 23.28 -22.21 49.90
C ARG A 120 23.53 -21.52 51.23
N ASP A 121 23.10 -20.27 51.37
CA ASP A 121 23.23 -19.50 52.61
C ASP A 121 22.38 -20.11 53.72
N LEU A 122 21.16 -20.55 53.39
CA LEU A 122 20.28 -21.27 54.32
C LEU A 122 20.93 -22.57 54.80
N GLU A 123 21.48 -23.37 53.88
CA GLU A 123 22.17 -24.62 54.20
C GLU A 123 23.38 -24.37 55.12
N ALA A 124 24.21 -23.37 54.82
CA ALA A 124 25.34 -22.98 55.65
C ALA A 124 24.90 -22.52 57.06
N SER A 125 23.81 -21.74 57.16
CA SER A 125 23.25 -21.31 58.44
C SER A 125 22.75 -22.48 59.28
N TYR A 126 22.12 -23.47 58.65
CA TYR A 126 21.62 -24.67 59.31
C TYR A 126 22.76 -25.53 59.88
N TYR A 127 23.80 -25.78 59.09
CA TYR A 127 24.96 -26.56 59.56
C TYR A 127 25.79 -25.82 60.61
N SER A 128 25.89 -24.48 60.54
CA SER A 128 26.59 -23.69 61.56
C SER A 128 25.80 -23.53 62.87
N SER A 129 24.47 -23.64 62.83
CA SER A 129 23.62 -23.59 64.03
C SER A 129 23.58 -24.91 64.82
N ARG A 130 23.89 -26.06 64.20
CA ARG A 130 23.81 -27.39 64.83
C ARG A 130 25.14 -27.84 65.49
N TYR A 131 26.22 -27.11 65.24
CA TYR A 131 27.56 -27.34 65.84
C TYR A 131 27.93 -26.29 66.90
N LYS A 132 26.92 -25.66 67.53
CA LYS A 132 27.08 -24.91 68.78
C LYS A 132 26.29 -25.59 69.89
#